data_AF-A0A2D0MXD8-F1
#
_entry.id   AF-A0A2D0MXD8-F1
#
_cell.length_a   1.000
_cell.length_b   1.000
_cell.length_c   1.000
_cell.angle_alpha   90.00
_cell.angle_beta   90.00
_cell.angle_gamma   90.00
#
_symmetry.space_group_name_H-M   'P 1'
#
loop_
_entity.id
_entity.type
_entity.pdbx_description
1 polymer ?
#
loop_
_entity_poly.entity_id
_entity_poly.type
_entity_poly.pdbx_seq_one_letter_code
_entity_poly.pdbx_strand_id
1 'polypeptide(L)'
;MSDFEKKVVDGFNAGYIIEKYQPDLAQLLLESVASADTPYVEGFIAGSKESILERERTRSKTISKLKSFGKSGIPRPTKGKDRDGKAEGFEIDI
;
A
#
# COMPACT_ATOMS: atom_id res chain seq x y z
N MET A 1 -13.40 -28.82 7.48
CA MET A 1 -12.16 -28.31 6.86
C MET A 1 -11.15 -29.44 6.92
N SER A 2 -10.58 -29.82 5.78
CA SER A 2 -9.60 -30.91 5.72
C SER A 2 -8.23 -30.45 6.24
N ASP A 3 -7.38 -31.40 6.66
CA ASP A 3 -6.00 -31.08 7.07
C ASP A 3 -5.19 -30.44 5.94
N PHE A 4 -5.52 -30.77 4.69
CA PHE A 4 -4.95 -30.13 3.51
C PHE A 4 -5.31 -28.64 3.47
N GLU A 5 -6.60 -28.31 3.52
CA GLU A 5 -7.09 -26.93 3.48
C GLU A 5 -6.51 -26.09 4.62
N LYS A 6 -6.40 -26.67 5.82
CA LYS A 6 -5.82 -25.99 6.97
C LYS A 6 -4.35 -25.61 6.71
N LYS A 7 -3.55 -26.54 6.17
CA LYS A 7 -2.13 -26.27 5.83
C LYS A 7 -2.00 -25.17 4.77
N VAL A 8 -2.86 -25.17 3.75
CA VAL A 8 -2.88 -24.12 2.73
C VAL A 8 -3.18 -22.76 3.35
N VAL A 9 -4.19 -22.66 4.21
CA VAL A 9 -4.56 -21.41 4.86
C VAL A 9 -3.47 -20.92 5.82
N ASP A 10 -2.89 -21.82 6.62
CA ASP A 10 -1.81 -21.46 7.55
C ASP A 10 -0.57 -20.96 6.79
N GLY A 11 -0.23 -21.63 5.68
CA GLY A 11 0.83 -21.20 4.79
C GLY A 11 0.54 -19.82 4.20
N PHE A 12 -0.66 -19.62 3.65
CA PHE A 12 -1.09 -18.35 3.08
C PHE A 12 -0.97 -17.20 4.07
N ASN A 13 -1.47 -17.37 5.28
CA ASN A 13 -1.41 -16.35 6.31
C ASN A 13 0.05 -16.01 6.67
N ALA A 14 0.91 -17.03 6.81
CA ALA A 14 2.32 -16.83 7.10
C ALA A 14 3.04 -16.05 6.00
N GLY A 15 2.86 -16.47 4.74
CA GLY A 15 3.46 -15.81 3.58
C GLY A 15 3.03 -14.36 3.44
N TYR A 16 1.73 -14.09 3.61
CA TYR A 16 1.19 -12.74 3.55
C TYR A 16 1.78 -11.84 4.65
N ILE A 17 1.81 -12.31 5.91
CA ILE A 17 2.33 -11.54 7.05
C ILE A 17 3.83 -11.28 6.89
N ILE A 18 4.61 -12.31 6.56
CA ILE A 18 6.07 -12.17 6.46
C ILE A 18 6.42 -11.23 5.31
N GLU A 19 5.83 -11.36 4.12
CA GLU A 19 6.07 -10.40 3.03
C GLU A 19 5.67 -8.97 3.41
N LYS A 20 4.60 -8.81 4.18
CA LYS A 20 4.10 -7.49 4.59
C LYS A 20 5.06 -6.76 5.54
N TYR A 21 5.70 -7.47 6.46
CA TYR A 21 6.54 -6.87 7.50
C TYR A 21 8.05 -7.06 7.29
N GLN A 22 8.46 -8.12 6.61
CA GLN A 22 9.85 -8.54 6.41
C GLN A 22 10.05 -9.12 4.99
N PRO A 23 9.97 -8.28 3.94
CA PRO A 23 10.04 -8.73 2.55
C PRO A 23 11.37 -9.43 2.21
N ASP A 24 12.50 -8.98 2.77
CA ASP A 24 13.81 -9.61 2.54
C ASP A 24 13.85 -11.05 3.08
N LEU A 25 13.20 -11.29 4.23
CA LEU A 25 13.07 -12.63 4.79
C LEU A 25 12.11 -13.48 3.95
N ALA A 26 11.00 -12.91 3.49
CA ALA A 26 10.07 -13.61 2.61
C ALA A 26 10.76 -14.09 1.34
N GLN A 27 11.60 -13.24 0.72
CA GLN A 27 12.36 -13.60 -0.46
C GLN A 27 13.33 -14.75 -0.21
N LEU A 28 14.13 -14.69 0.87
CA LEU A 28 15.04 -15.78 1.24
C LEU A 28 14.29 -17.10 1.47
N LEU A 29 13.14 -17.03 2.13
CA LEU A 29 12.31 -18.20 2.37
C LEU A 29 11.78 -18.77 1.05
N LEU A 30 11.23 -17.94 0.16
CA LEU A 30 10.73 -18.35 -1.15
C LEU A 30 11.81 -19.05 -1.99
N GLU A 31 13.04 -18.54 -1.98
CA GLU A 31 14.18 -19.17 -2.66
C GLU A 31 14.51 -20.54 -2.06
N SER A 32 14.46 -20.66 -0.73
CA SER A 32 14.75 -21.91 -0.02
C SER A 32 13.66 -22.98 -0.20
N VAL A 33 12.40 -22.56 -0.36
CA VAL A 33 11.25 -23.47 -0.48
C VAL A 33 10.81 -23.71 -1.93
N ALA A 34 11.51 -23.14 -2.92
CA ALA A 34 11.14 -23.24 -4.34
C ALA A 34 11.01 -24.68 -4.85
N SER A 35 11.66 -25.65 -4.19
CA SER A 35 11.63 -27.07 -4.55
C SER A 35 10.65 -27.90 -3.71
N ALA A 36 10.02 -27.30 -2.69
CA ALA A 36 9.19 -28.00 -1.73
C ALA A 36 7.73 -28.00 -2.19
N ASP A 37 7.22 -29.19 -2.52
CA ASP A 37 5.84 -29.37 -2.98
C ASP A 37 4.96 -29.81 -1.81
N THR A 38 4.64 -28.85 -0.93
CA THR A 38 3.76 -29.10 0.21
C THR A 38 2.62 -28.10 0.23
N PRO A 39 1.42 -28.47 0.74
CA PRO A 39 0.27 -27.58 0.75
C PRO A 39 0.52 -26.28 1.53
N TYR A 40 1.39 -26.36 2.55
CA TYR A 40 1.81 -25.20 3.31
C TYR A 40 2.66 -24.23 2.47
N VAL A 41 3.61 -24.76 1.70
CA VAL A 41 4.47 -23.96 0.83
C VAL A 41 3.67 -23.33 -0.30
N GLU A 42 2.72 -24.05 -0.90
CA GLU A 42 1.78 -23.49 -1.89
C GLU A 42 1.00 -22.31 -1.32
N GLY A 43 0.45 -22.48 -0.11
CA GLY A 43 -0.22 -21.41 0.62
C GLY A 43 0.71 -20.22 0.83
N PHE A 44 1.91 -20.46 1.35
CA PHE A 44 2.92 -19.43 1.64
C PHE A 44 3.29 -18.60 0.41
N ILE A 45 3.51 -19.26 -0.74
CA ILE A 45 3.81 -18.58 -2.00
C ILE A 45 2.62 -17.72 -2.43
N ALA A 46 1.39 -18.25 -2.35
CA ALA A 46 0.19 -17.51 -2.70
C ALA A 46 -0.04 -16.28 -1.80
N GLY A 47 0.15 -16.42 -0.49
CA GLY A 47 0.02 -15.32 0.47
C GLY A 47 1.05 -14.22 0.25
N SER A 48 2.31 -14.59 -0.01
CA SER A 48 3.38 -13.64 -0.32
C SER A 48 3.06 -12.85 -1.59
N LYS A 49 2.58 -13.52 -2.65
CA LYS A 49 2.14 -12.87 -3.90
C LYS A 49 0.99 -11.88 -3.68
N GLU A 50 0.00 -12.23 -2.86
CA GLU A 50 -1.14 -11.34 -2.58
C GLU A 50 -0.68 -10.06 -1.86
N SER A 51 0.24 -10.17 -0.90
CA SER A 51 0.81 -9.01 -0.20
C SER A 51 1.57 -8.08 -1.16
N ILE A 52 2.37 -8.64 -2.08
CA ILE A 52 3.05 -7.86 -3.12
C ILE A 52 2.05 -7.11 -4.00
N LEU A 53 1.00 -7.80 -4.48
CA LEU A 53 -0.04 -7.20 -5.32
C LEU A 53 -0.79 -6.08 -4.60
N GLU A 54 -1.10 -6.26 -3.31
CA GLU A 54 -1.74 -5.22 -2.50
C GLU A 54 -0.84 -3.98 -2.35
N ARG A 55 0.46 -4.18 -2.10
CA ARG A 55 1.46 -3.11 -2.05
C ARG A 55 1.57 -2.35 -3.36
N GLU A 56 1.48 -3.03 -4.50
CA GLU A 56 1.49 -2.39 -5.82
C GLU A 56 0.21 -1.59 -6.11
N ARG A 57 -0.95 -2.15 -5.74
CA ARG A 57 -2.25 -1.47 -5.87
C ARG A 57 -2.31 -0.20 -5.01
N THR A 58 -1.81 -0.27 -3.78
CA THR A 58 -1.76 0.90 -2.88
C THR A 58 -0.83 1.99 -3.39
N ARG A 59 0.38 1.63 -3.86
CA ARG A 59 1.29 2.57 -4.53
C ARG A 59 0.69 3.21 -5.78
N SER A 60 -0.02 2.43 -6.59
CA SER A 60 -0.67 2.95 -7.81
C SER A 60 -1.77 3.96 -7.49
N LYS A 61 -2.55 3.73 -6.43
CA LYS A 61 -3.59 4.67 -5.96
C LYS A 61 -3.00 5.98 -5.43
N THR A 62 -1.89 5.93 -4.68
CA THR A 62 -1.24 7.14 -4.17
C THR A 62 -0.64 7.98 -5.30
N ILE A 63 0.00 7.35 -6.28
CA ILE A 63 0.51 8.02 -7.49
C ILE A 63 -0.63 8.65 -8.29
N SER A 64 -1.76 7.96 -8.43
CA SER A 64 -2.93 8.47 -9.16
C SER A 64 -3.51 9.72 -8.50
N LYS A 65 -3.60 9.73 -7.16
CA LYS A 65 -4.00 10.92 -6.39
C LYS A 65 -3.01 12.07 -6.58
N LEU A 66 -1.70 11.81 -6.56
CA LEU A 66 -0.67 12.83 -6.78
C LEU A 66 -0.77 13.45 -8.19
N LYS A 67 -1.00 12.64 -9.22
CA LYS A 67 -1.22 13.13 -10.59
C LYS A 67 -2.51 13.95 -10.74
N SER A 68 -3.57 13.63 -9.98
CA SER A 68 -4.77 14.46 -9.96
C SER A 68 -4.55 15.81 -9.28
N PHE A 69 -3.73 15.89 -8.22
CA PHE A 69 -3.36 17.17 -7.60
C PHE A 69 -2.60 18.10 -8.56
N GLY A 70 -1.84 17.57 -9.50
CA GLY A 70 -1.18 18.36 -10.54
C GLY A 70 -2.10 18.84 -11.68
N LYS A 71 -3.30 18.25 -11.82
CA LYS A 71 -4.27 18.59 -12.89
C LYS A 71 -5.44 19.43 -12.38
N SER A 72 -5.87 19.26 -11.13
CA SER A 72 -6.69 20.24 -10.43
C SER A 72 -5.76 21.34 -9.93
N GLY A 73 -5.57 22.38 -10.75
CA GLY A 73 -4.57 23.41 -10.52
C GLY A 73 -4.47 23.83 -9.04
N ILE A 74 -3.25 23.82 -8.50
CA ILE A 74 -2.90 24.63 -7.33
C ILE A 74 -3.56 25.99 -7.58
N PRO A 75 -4.46 26.48 -6.71
CA PRO A 75 -5.03 27.80 -6.87
C PRO A 75 -3.85 28.77 -6.93
N ARG A 76 -3.50 29.24 -8.13
CA ARG A 76 -2.52 30.30 -8.27
C ARG A 76 -3.11 31.45 -7.46
N PRO A 77 -2.40 32.01 -6.48
CA PRO A 77 -2.83 33.24 -5.84
C PRO A 77 -3.02 34.23 -6.98
N THR A 78 -4.27 34.53 -7.32
CA THR A 78 -4.58 35.52 -8.33
C THR A 78 -4.06 36.81 -7.74
N LYS A 79 -2.97 37.32 -8.32
CA LYS A 79 -2.38 38.59 -7.95
C LYS A 79 -3.45 39.65 -8.19
N GLY A 80 -4.15 40.01 -7.10
CA GLY A 80 -5.22 40.99 -7.11
C GLY A 80 -4.67 42.30 -7.62
N LYS A 81 -5.22 42.77 -8.73
CA LYS A 81 -5.18 44.17 -9.10
C LYS A 81 -6.58 44.71 -8.81
N ASP A 82 -6.61 45.65 -7.86
CA ASP A 82 -7.65 46.63 -7.64
C ASP A 82 -9.00 46.11 -7.11
N ARG A 83 -9.23 46.32 -5.80
CA ARG A 83 -10.41 47.08 -5.32
C ARG A 83 -10.41 47.22 -3.80
N ASP A 84 -10.55 48.48 -3.40
CA ASP A 84 -10.80 48.99 -2.06
C ASP A 84 -11.91 48.23 -1.32
N GLY A 85 -11.72 47.98 -0.02
CA GLY A 85 -12.84 47.60 0.86
C GLY A 85 -12.46 46.78 2.07
N LYS A 86 -12.10 47.47 3.16
CA LYS A 86 -12.16 47.07 4.58
C LYS A 86 -11.61 45.69 4.97
N ALA A 87 -10.41 45.72 5.54
CA ALA A 87 -9.90 44.66 6.39
C ALA A 87 -10.66 44.65 7.74
N GLU A 88 -11.49 43.63 7.97
CA GLU A 88 -11.73 43.14 9.32
C GLU A 88 -10.77 41.96 9.53
N GLY A 89 -9.72 42.21 10.32
CA GLY A 89 -8.74 41.21 10.69
C GLY A 89 -9.38 40.16 11.59
N PHE A 90 -9.07 38.90 11.34
CA PHE A 90 -9.30 37.84 12.32
C PHE A 90 -8.14 37.89 13.33
N GLU A 91 -8.44 38.27 14.58
CA GLU A 91 -7.56 38.02 15.72
C GLU A 91 -7.49 36.51 15.97
N ILE A 92 -6.27 36.00 16.06
CA ILE A 92 -5.99 34.66 16.58
C ILE A 92 -5.30 34.92 17.92
N ASP A 93 -6.04 34.73 19.02
CA ASP A 93 -5.46 34.69 20.36
C ASP A 93 -4.55 33.46 20.48
N ILE A 94 -3.32 33.69 20.92
CA ILE A 94 -2.34 32.67 21.36
C ILE A 94 -2.40 32.57 22.88
#